data_AF-A0A5J9UJV5-F1
#
_entry.id   AF-A0A5J9UJV5-F1
#
_cell.length_a   1.000
_cell.length_b   1.000
_cell.length_c   1.000
_cell.angle_alpha   90.00
_cell.angle_beta   90.00
_cell.angle_gamma   90.00
#
_symmetry.space_group_name_H-M   'P 1'
#
loop_
_entity.id
_entity.type
_entity.pdbx_description
1 polymer ?
#
loop_
_entity_poly.entity_id
_entity_poly.type
_entity_poly.pdbx_seq_one_letter_code
_entity_poly.pdbx_strand_id
1 'polypeptide(L)'
;MCCFQGDKYNNEVPNGLDYFKECHYSNKKKGYTPSVQSAIIEMENMISEPTEGEEQPKSANEVVADYLAEHTKQPKFLQNVGIQIVQSRSSVKNVEAQLAAEKMANADLRSLVTTQRDQIEVLTEQLQEEKQARVRDKEEMQKEQAETDAKLDLLLSRYPTS
;
A
#
# COMPACT_ATOMS: atom_id res chain seq x y z
N MET A 1 -12.31 -40.31 -21.14
CA MET A 1 -13.26 -39.88 -20.10
C MET A 1 -12.77 -40.48 -18.79
N CYS A 2 -12.35 -39.67 -17.82
CA CYS A 2 -12.05 -40.17 -16.48
C CYS A 2 -13.39 -40.59 -15.86
N CYS A 3 -13.51 -41.84 -15.42
CA CYS A 3 -14.72 -42.34 -14.82
C CYS A 3 -14.74 -41.91 -13.35
N PHE A 4 -15.39 -40.78 -13.06
CA PHE A 4 -15.53 -40.29 -11.69
C PHE A 4 -16.42 -41.26 -10.89
N GLN A 5 -15.83 -41.97 -9.93
CA GLN A 5 -16.57 -42.83 -9.02
C GLN A 5 -17.08 -41.95 -7.86
N GLY A 6 -18.36 -41.56 -7.94
CA GLY A 6 -19.02 -40.66 -7.00
C GLY A 6 -19.08 -41.13 -5.54
N ASP A 7 -18.68 -42.36 -5.24
CA ASP A 7 -18.77 -42.95 -3.89
C ASP A 7 -17.55 -42.65 -2.99
N LYS A 8 -16.51 -41.97 -3.50
CA LYS A 8 -15.23 -41.78 -2.76
C LYS A 8 -15.17 -40.52 -1.89
N TYR A 9 -15.99 -39.53 -2.19
CA TYR A 9 -15.96 -38.23 -1.50
C TYR A 9 -17.20 -38.16 -0.62
N ASN A 10 -17.01 -38.28 0.70
CA ASN A 10 -18.05 -38.45 1.73
C ASN A 10 -19.10 -37.31 1.76
N ASN A 11 -19.89 -37.15 0.70
CA ASN A 11 -20.77 -36.03 0.41
C ASN A 11 -20.07 -34.66 0.25
N GLU A 12 -18.74 -34.63 0.14
CA GLU A 12 -17.98 -33.40 -0.17
C GLU A 12 -17.82 -33.23 -1.68
N VAL A 13 -18.01 -32.01 -2.17
CA VAL A 13 -17.82 -31.69 -3.60
C VAL A 13 -16.30 -31.63 -3.86
N PRO A 14 -15.74 -32.49 -4.74
CA PRO A 14 -14.31 -32.47 -5.05
C PRO A 14 -13.90 -31.13 -5.66
N ASN A 15 -12.75 -30.60 -5.24
CA ASN A 15 -12.17 -29.40 -5.83
C ASN A 15 -11.27 -29.73 -7.04
N GLY A 16 -10.76 -28.70 -7.71
CA GLY A 16 -9.91 -28.85 -8.90
C GLY A 16 -8.66 -29.69 -8.67
N LEU A 17 -8.06 -29.62 -7.47
CA LEU A 17 -6.88 -30.41 -7.13
C LEU A 17 -7.25 -31.89 -6.89
N ASP A 18 -8.43 -32.15 -6.32
CA ASP A 18 -8.95 -33.53 -6.18
C ASP A 18 -9.15 -34.17 -7.54
N TYR A 19 -9.77 -33.44 -8.48
CA TYR A 19 -9.93 -33.90 -9.85
C TYR A 19 -8.58 -34.10 -10.55
N PHE A 20 -7.61 -33.21 -10.32
CA PHE A 20 -6.28 -33.31 -10.90
C PHE A 20 -5.57 -34.58 -10.43
N LYS A 21 -5.60 -34.85 -9.12
CA LYS A 21 -5.09 -36.09 -8.52
C LYS A 21 -5.79 -37.31 -9.11
N GLU A 22 -7.12 -37.34 -9.16
CA GLU A 22 -7.85 -38.49 -9.68
C GLU A 22 -7.53 -38.77 -11.16
N CYS A 23 -7.49 -37.73 -12.00
CA CYS A 23 -7.23 -37.87 -13.43
C CYS A 23 -5.81 -38.36 -13.76
N HIS A 24 -4.83 -37.99 -12.94
CA HIS A 24 -3.43 -38.34 -13.17
C HIS A 24 -2.95 -39.58 -12.39
N TYR A 25 -3.80 -40.17 -11.55
CA TYR A 25 -3.47 -41.39 -10.81
C TYR A 25 -3.43 -42.61 -11.75
N SER A 26 -2.30 -43.32 -11.78
CA SER A 26 -2.17 -44.55 -12.56
C SER A 26 -2.52 -45.76 -11.71
N ASN A 27 -3.68 -46.38 -11.97
CA ASN A 27 -4.03 -47.67 -11.36
C ASN A 27 -3.03 -48.79 -11.68
N LYS A 28 -2.42 -48.74 -12.87
CA LYS A 28 -1.40 -49.72 -13.29
C LYS A 28 -0.11 -49.61 -12.49
N LYS A 29 0.34 -48.38 -12.23
CA LYS A 29 1.57 -48.11 -11.47
C LYS A 29 1.32 -47.88 -9.97
N LYS A 30 0.04 -47.93 -9.54
CA LYS A 30 -0.43 -47.59 -8.19
C LYS A 30 0.14 -46.27 -7.68
N GLY A 31 0.18 -45.24 -8.53
CA GLY A 31 0.78 -43.97 -8.18
C GLY A 31 0.82 -42.96 -9.33
N TYR A 32 1.47 -41.84 -9.04
CA TYR A 32 1.68 -40.71 -9.95
C TYR A 32 3.04 -40.82 -10.65
N THR A 33 3.19 -40.16 -11.79
CA THR A 33 4.53 -39.94 -12.38
C THR A 33 5.29 -38.90 -11.57
N PRO A 34 6.64 -38.89 -11.58
CA PRO A 34 7.42 -37.89 -10.85
C PRO A 34 7.00 -36.44 -11.15
N SER A 35 6.77 -36.12 -12.43
CA SER A 35 6.30 -34.78 -12.85
C SER A 35 4.94 -34.41 -12.25
N VAL A 36 4.01 -35.37 -12.14
CA VAL A 36 2.70 -35.14 -11.53
C VAL A 36 2.82 -35.00 -10.01
N GLN A 37 3.72 -35.74 -9.36
CA GLN A 37 3.97 -35.58 -7.92
C GLN A 37 4.49 -34.18 -7.60
N SER A 38 5.47 -33.69 -8.38
CA SER A 38 5.97 -32.32 -8.23
C SER A 38 4.86 -31.29 -8.42
N ALA A 39 4.02 -31.44 -9.44
CA ALA A 39 2.88 -30.56 -9.68
C ALA A 39 1.88 -30.55 -8.51
N ILE A 40 1.57 -31.72 -7.95
CA ILE A 40 0.66 -31.83 -6.79
C ILE A 40 1.24 -31.10 -5.58
N ILE A 41 2.52 -31.33 -5.26
CA ILE A 41 3.19 -30.70 -4.11
C ILE A 41 3.21 -29.19 -4.27
N GLU A 42 3.51 -28.69 -5.47
CA GLU A 42 3.55 -27.27 -5.76
C GLU A 42 2.17 -26.62 -5.57
N MET A 43 1.11 -27.21 -6.11
CA MET A 43 -0.26 -26.74 -5.88
C MET A 43 -0.66 -26.79 -4.39
N GLU A 44 -0.28 -27.85 -3.66
CA GLU A 44 -0.56 -27.95 -2.21
C GLU A 44 0.14 -26.85 -1.40
N ASN A 45 1.37 -26.51 -1.75
CA ASN A 45 2.11 -25.42 -1.13
C ASN A 45 1.45 -24.07 -1.43
N MET A 46 1.08 -23.82 -2.69
CA MET A 46 0.37 -22.59 -3.10
C MET A 46 -1.00 -22.42 -2.43
N ILE A 47 -1.67 -23.50 -2.04
CA ILE A 47 -2.92 -23.46 -1.26
C ILE A 47 -2.64 -23.17 0.22
N SER A 48 -1.52 -23.65 0.75
CA SER A 48 -1.17 -23.56 2.18
C SER A 48 -0.52 -22.22 2.54
N GLU A 49 0.17 -21.58 1.60
CA GLU A 49 0.86 -20.31 1.81
C GLU A 49 -0.05 -19.12 1.46
N PRO A 50 -0.30 -18.19 2.38
CA PRO A 50 -0.97 -16.93 2.04
C PRO A 50 -0.05 -16.11 1.13
N THR A 51 -0.57 -15.68 -0.03
CA THR A 51 0.16 -14.79 -0.94
C THR A 51 0.35 -13.45 -0.24
N GLU A 52 1.60 -13.00 -0.08
CA GLU A 52 1.96 -11.78 0.63
C GLU A 52 1.28 -10.57 -0.04
N GLY A 53 0.25 -10.01 0.61
CA GLY A 53 -0.51 -8.84 0.13
C GLY A 53 -1.95 -9.10 -0.33
N GLU A 54 -2.46 -10.35 -0.33
CA GLU A 54 -3.88 -10.65 -0.61
C GLU A 54 -4.68 -10.84 0.70
N GLU A 55 -5.87 -10.23 0.80
CA GLU A 55 -6.75 -10.28 2.00
C GLU A 55 -7.35 -11.68 2.27
N GLN A 56 -7.34 -12.59 1.28
CA GLN A 56 -7.87 -13.94 1.41
C GLN A 56 -6.95 -14.99 0.75
N PRO A 57 -6.81 -16.18 1.36
CA PRO A 57 -6.08 -17.28 0.75
C PRO A 57 -6.80 -17.73 -0.54
N LYS A 58 -6.03 -17.97 -1.60
CA LYS A 58 -6.54 -18.46 -2.88
C LYS A 58 -7.25 -19.79 -2.68
N SER A 59 -8.39 -19.97 -3.35
CA SER A 59 -9.08 -21.26 -3.34
C SER A 59 -8.28 -22.32 -4.12
N ALA A 60 -8.46 -23.59 -3.78
CA ALA A 60 -7.81 -24.70 -4.50
C ALA A 60 -8.10 -24.68 -6.02
N ASN A 61 -9.26 -24.18 -6.42
CA ASN A 61 -9.64 -24.05 -7.83
C ASN A 61 -8.82 -22.97 -8.54
N GLU A 62 -8.62 -21.82 -7.89
CA GLU A 62 -7.80 -20.71 -8.42
C GLU A 62 -6.33 -21.12 -8.54
N VAL A 63 -5.79 -21.79 -7.53
CA VAL A 63 -4.41 -22.30 -7.57
C VAL A 63 -4.21 -23.25 -8.75
N VAL A 64 -5.13 -24.20 -8.95
CA VAL A 64 -5.05 -25.12 -10.10
C VAL A 64 -5.20 -24.37 -11.43
N ALA A 65 -6.01 -23.31 -11.47
CA ALA A 65 -6.18 -22.50 -12.67
C ALA A 65 -4.90 -21.73 -13.03
N ASP A 66 -4.29 -21.06 -12.05
CA ASP A 66 -3.04 -20.31 -12.19
C ASP A 66 -1.90 -21.25 -12.61
N TYR A 67 -1.74 -22.39 -11.91
CA TYR A 67 -0.75 -23.40 -12.26
C TYR A 67 -0.91 -23.89 -13.70
N LEU A 68 -2.13 -24.25 -14.09
CA LEU A 68 -2.36 -24.74 -15.44
C LEU A 68 -2.13 -23.66 -16.51
N ALA A 69 -2.40 -22.40 -16.21
CA ALA A 69 -2.13 -21.28 -17.12
C ALA A 69 -0.63 -21.05 -17.33
N GLU A 70 0.19 -21.25 -16.31
CA GLU A 70 1.65 -21.14 -16.39
C GLU A 70 2.29 -22.35 -17.09
N HIS A 71 1.82 -23.55 -16.77
CA HIS A 71 2.45 -24.80 -17.22
C HIS A 71 1.84 -25.40 -18.49
N THR A 72 0.72 -24.87 -19.00
CA THR A 72 0.06 -25.40 -20.20
C THR A 72 -0.43 -24.32 -21.16
N LYS A 73 -0.31 -24.57 -22.47
CA LYS A 73 -0.70 -23.60 -23.51
C LYS A 73 -2.23 -23.41 -23.65
N GLN A 74 -3.03 -24.36 -23.17
CA GLN A 74 -4.50 -24.31 -23.20
C GLN A 74 -5.10 -25.05 -21.99
N PRO A 75 -5.26 -24.37 -20.84
CA PRO A 75 -5.74 -24.99 -19.61
C PRO A 75 -7.26 -25.21 -19.65
N LYS A 76 -7.73 -26.24 -20.37
CA LYS A 76 -9.16 -26.64 -20.42
C LYS A 76 -9.54 -27.66 -19.35
N PHE A 77 -8.59 -28.07 -18.50
CA PHE A 77 -8.79 -29.12 -17.52
C PHE A 77 -9.96 -28.84 -16.58
N LEU A 78 -9.98 -27.67 -15.93
CA LEU A 78 -11.03 -27.29 -14.98
C LEU A 78 -12.42 -27.23 -15.64
N GLN A 79 -12.49 -26.69 -16.87
CA GLN A 79 -13.71 -26.70 -17.66
C GLN A 79 -14.18 -28.13 -17.97
N ASN A 80 -13.26 -29.04 -18.33
CA ASN A 80 -13.58 -30.43 -18.65
C ASN A 80 -14.09 -31.22 -17.44
N VAL A 81 -13.71 -30.82 -16.22
CA VAL A 81 -14.21 -31.42 -14.97
C VAL A 81 -15.42 -30.67 -14.39
N GLY A 82 -15.99 -29.74 -15.16
CA GLY A 82 -17.20 -29.00 -14.78
C GLY A 82 -16.97 -27.82 -13.84
N ILE A 83 -15.72 -27.46 -13.55
CA ILE A 83 -15.35 -26.31 -12.72
C ILE A 83 -15.20 -25.08 -13.62
N GLN A 84 -16.12 -24.13 -13.47
CA GLN A 84 -16.00 -22.83 -14.10
C GLN A 84 -15.21 -21.90 -13.18
N ILE A 85 -13.96 -21.63 -13.54
CA ILE A 85 -13.20 -20.53 -12.93
C ILE A 85 -13.79 -19.24 -13.48
N VAL A 86 -14.58 -18.56 -12.67
CA VAL A 86 -14.94 -17.16 -12.93
C VAL A 86 -13.68 -16.36 -12.60
N GLN A 87 -12.70 -16.40 -13.51
CA GLN A 87 -11.61 -15.43 -13.48
C GLN A 87 -12.29 -14.09 -13.63
N SER A 88 -12.45 -13.39 -12.52
CA SER A 88 -13.01 -12.06 -12.48
C SER A 88 -12.03 -11.17 -13.24
N ARG A 89 -12.19 -11.08 -14.57
CA ARG A 89 -11.45 -10.14 -15.44
C ARG A 89 -11.68 -8.68 -15.01
N SER A 90 -12.64 -8.45 -14.11
CA SER A 90 -12.81 -7.20 -13.38
C SER A 90 -11.66 -6.90 -12.41
N SER A 91 -10.95 -7.88 -11.85
CA SER A 91 -9.91 -7.67 -10.83
C SER A 91 -8.71 -6.89 -11.39
N VAL A 92 -8.10 -7.32 -12.50
CA VAL A 92 -6.91 -6.65 -13.06
C VAL A 92 -7.22 -5.23 -13.54
N LYS A 93 -8.34 -5.03 -14.25
CA LYS A 93 -8.75 -3.70 -14.71
C LYS A 93 -9.14 -2.76 -13.56
N ASN A 94 -9.70 -3.33 -12.49
CA ASN A 94 -10.01 -2.59 -11.27
C ASN A 94 -8.71 -2.17 -10.54
N VAL A 95 -7.72 -3.06 -10.45
CA VAL A 95 -6.41 -2.73 -9.86
C VAL A 95 -5.67 -1.66 -10.65
N GLU A 96 -5.65 -1.73 -11.98
CA GLU A 96 -5.03 -0.67 -12.81
C GLU A 96 -5.72 0.69 -12.67
N ALA A 97 -7.06 0.70 -12.63
CA ALA A 97 -7.84 1.92 -12.44
C ALA A 97 -7.63 2.52 -11.04
N GLN A 98 -7.59 1.69 -10.00
CA GLN A 98 -7.29 2.12 -8.63
C GLN A 98 -5.87 2.69 -8.53
N LEU A 99 -4.89 2.02 -9.13
CA LEU A 99 -3.51 2.50 -9.14
C LEU A 99 -3.37 3.86 -9.85
N ALA A 100 -4.10 4.07 -10.95
CA ALA A 100 -4.11 5.35 -11.66
C ALA A 100 -4.74 6.46 -10.80
N ALA A 101 -5.89 6.18 -10.16
CA ALA A 101 -6.56 7.13 -9.28
C ALA A 101 -5.69 7.49 -8.06
N GLU A 102 -5.01 6.51 -7.47
CA GLU A 102 -4.13 6.72 -6.33
C GLU A 102 -2.88 7.52 -6.69
N LYS A 103 -2.30 7.28 -7.88
CA LYS A 103 -1.20 8.10 -8.40
C LYS A 103 -1.60 9.56 -8.60
N MET A 104 -2.81 9.81 -9.10
CA MET A 104 -3.34 11.16 -9.23
C MET A 104 -3.52 11.82 -7.86
N ALA A 105 -4.19 11.14 -6.92
CA ALA A 105 -4.38 11.66 -5.56
C ALA A 105 -3.04 11.93 -4.84
N ASN A 106 -2.04 11.08 -5.05
CA ASN A 106 -0.70 11.27 -4.48
C ASN A 106 0.00 12.50 -5.08
N ALA A 107 -0.17 12.75 -6.39
CA ALA A 107 0.36 13.95 -7.03
C ALA A 107 -0.28 15.23 -6.46
N ASP A 108 -1.59 15.22 -6.23
CA ASP A 108 -2.32 16.34 -5.62
C ASP A 108 -1.84 16.59 -4.19
N LEU A 109 -1.68 15.54 -3.38
CA LEU A 109 -1.15 15.65 -2.02
C LEU A 109 0.28 16.21 -2.01
N ARG A 110 1.14 15.78 -2.93
CA ARG A 110 2.50 16.33 -3.06
C ARG A 110 2.46 17.83 -3.38
N SER A 111 1.59 18.24 -4.30
CA SER A 111 1.40 19.66 -4.64
C SER A 111 0.88 20.48 -3.45
N LEU A 112 0.00 19.91 -2.64
CA LEU A 112 -0.51 20.58 -1.44
C LEU A 112 0.60 20.75 -0.39
N VAL A 113 1.42 19.72 -0.17
CA VAL A 113 2.54 19.75 0.77
C VAL A 113 3.59 20.77 0.35
N THR A 114 3.92 20.87 -0.94
CA THR A 114 4.85 21.93 -1.42
C THR A 114 4.28 23.30 -1.15
N THR A 115 3.00 23.53 -1.47
CA THR A 115 2.33 24.81 -1.22
C THR A 115 2.34 25.18 0.27
N GLN A 116 2.06 24.21 1.15
CA GLN A 116 2.10 24.44 2.60
C GLN A 116 3.51 24.77 3.09
N ARG A 117 4.53 24.12 2.53
CA ARG A 117 5.93 24.40 2.87
C ARG A 117 6.30 25.84 2.51
N ASP A 118 5.93 26.28 1.31
CA ASP A 118 6.20 27.65 0.84
C ASP A 118 5.49 28.68 1.72
N GLN A 119 4.23 28.42 2.12
CA GLN A 119 3.50 29.29 3.04
C GLN A 119 4.15 29.38 4.43
N ILE A 120 4.64 28.26 4.96
CA ILE A 120 5.34 28.23 6.25
C ILE A 120 6.64 29.01 6.18
N GLU A 121 7.38 28.91 5.08
CA GLU A 121 8.63 29.66 4.87
C GLU A 121 8.36 31.18 4.89
N VAL A 122 7.38 31.64 4.12
CA VAL A 122 6.99 33.06 4.08
C VAL A 122 6.54 33.55 5.47
N LEU A 123 5.70 32.80 6.18
CA LEU A 123 5.26 33.17 7.53
C LEU A 123 6.42 33.21 8.54
N THR A 124 7.39 32.32 8.39
CA THR A 124 8.57 32.27 9.25
C THR A 124 9.45 33.50 9.04
N GLU A 125 9.69 33.89 7.78
CA GLU A 125 10.42 35.12 7.46
C GLU A 125 9.72 36.36 8.01
N GLN A 126 8.41 36.50 7.78
CA GLN A 126 7.62 37.63 8.30
C GLN A 126 7.69 37.73 9.82
N LEU A 127 7.56 36.60 10.53
CA LEU A 127 7.67 36.58 11.98
C LEU A 127 9.06 36.98 12.47
N GLN A 128 10.11 36.59 11.75
CA GLN A 128 11.48 36.97 12.09
C GLN A 128 11.72 38.46 11.85
N GLU A 129 11.25 39.01 10.75
CA GLU A 129 11.31 40.44 10.46
C GLU A 129 10.56 41.27 11.49
N GLU A 130 9.33 40.87 11.84
CA GLU A 130 8.52 41.52 12.86
C GLU A 130 9.22 41.52 14.22
N LYS A 131 9.79 40.38 14.63
CA LYS A 131 10.58 40.28 15.87
C LYS A 131 11.79 41.21 15.84
N GLN A 132 12.51 41.28 14.74
CA GLN A 132 13.66 42.19 14.62
C GLN A 132 13.23 43.66 14.65
N ALA A 133 12.13 44.03 13.99
CA ALA A 133 11.57 45.37 14.04
C ALA A 133 11.23 45.78 15.48
N ARG A 134 10.52 44.92 16.22
CA ARG A 134 10.20 45.16 17.63
C ARG A 134 11.43 45.34 18.53
N VAL A 135 12.51 44.58 18.26
CA VAL A 135 13.77 44.74 19.01
C VAL A 135 14.38 46.11 18.72
N ARG A 136 14.49 46.48 17.44
CA ARG A 136 15.03 47.80 17.04
C ARG A 136 14.23 48.95 17.64
N ASP A 137 12.91 48.91 17.55
CA ASP A 137 12.03 49.94 18.11
C ASP A 137 12.22 50.07 19.64
N LYS A 138 12.42 48.95 20.33
CA LYS A 138 12.68 48.95 21.78
C LYS A 138 14.05 49.55 22.11
N GLU A 139 15.08 49.22 21.34
CA GLU A 139 16.43 49.79 21.52
C GLU A 139 16.44 51.30 21.27
N GLU A 140 15.74 51.76 20.24
CA GLU A 140 15.60 53.18 19.92
C GLU A 140 14.86 53.93 21.04
N MET A 141 13.74 53.40 21.51
CA MET A 141 12.98 53.97 22.63
C MET A 141 13.81 54.03 23.92
N GLN A 142 14.61 53.01 24.22
CA GLN A 142 15.51 53.02 25.38
C GLN A 142 16.60 54.08 25.25
N LYS A 143 17.14 54.27 24.05
CA LYS A 143 18.15 55.31 23.79
C LYS A 143 17.55 56.70 23.94
N GLU A 144 16.38 56.95 23.36
CA GLU A 144 15.68 58.24 23.52
C GLU A 144 15.37 58.52 24.99
N GLN A 145 14.89 57.52 25.72
CA GLN A 145 14.63 57.66 27.16
C GLN A 145 15.90 58.03 27.92
N ALA A 146 17.01 57.33 27.69
CA ALA A 146 18.29 57.63 28.33
C ALA A 146 18.81 59.04 27.98
N GLU A 147 18.63 59.50 26.75
CA GLU A 147 18.97 60.87 26.35
C GLU A 147 18.08 61.91 27.04
N THR A 148 16.78 61.64 27.20
CA THR A 148 15.88 62.54 27.93
C THR A 148 16.21 62.59 29.42
N ASP A 149 16.51 61.45 30.04
CA ASP A 149 16.88 61.35 31.45
C ASP A 149 18.20 62.11 31.72
N ALA A 150 19.21 61.92 30.85
CA ALA A 150 20.48 62.65 30.95
C ALA A 150 20.31 64.17 30.82
N LYS A 151 19.41 64.63 29.93
CA LYS A 151 19.08 66.06 29.79
C LYS A 151 18.38 66.59 31.05
N LEU A 152 17.49 65.80 31.65
CA LEU A 152 16.80 66.18 32.88
C LEU A 152 17.77 66.31 34.06
N ASP A 153 18.66 65.34 34.25
CA ASP A 153 19.70 65.36 35.30
C ASP A 153 20.60 66.60 35.17
N LEU A 154 20.98 66.94 33.94
CA LEU A 154 21.78 68.14 33.68
C LEU A 154 21.04 69.42 34.07
N LEU A 155 19.74 69.53 33.78
CA LEU A 155 18.94 70.68 34.21
C LEU A 155 18.82 70.75 35.74
N LEU A 156 18.55 69.62 36.40
CA LEU A 156 18.44 69.53 37.85
C LEU A 156 19.74 69.95 38.55
N SER A 157 20.89 69.56 38.01
CA SER A 157 22.21 69.94 38.54
C SER A 157 22.49 71.45 38.53
N ARG A 158 21.75 72.22 37.74
CA ARG A 158 21.89 73.68 37.62
C ARG A 158 21.14 74.45 38.72
N TYR A 159 20.25 73.80 39.45
CA TYR A 159 19.55 74.41 40.58
C TYR A 159 20.32 74.15 41.88
N PRO A 160 20.71 75.20 42.63
CA PRO A 160 21.37 75.00 43.92
C PRO A 160 20.38 74.38 44.91
N THR A 161 20.78 73.27 45.54
CA THR A 161 20.07 72.72 46.70
C THR A 161 20.16 73.73 47.84
N SER A 162 19.04 74.38 48.17
CA SER A 162 18.92 75.28 49.31
C SER A 162 18.91 74.54 50.65
#